data_AF-A0A8S4QCX1-F1
#
_entry.id   AF-A0A8S4QCX1-F1
#
_cell.length_a   1.000
_cell.length_b   1.000
_cell.length_c   1.000
_cell.angle_alpha   90.00
_cell.angle_beta   90.00
_cell.angle_gamma   90.00
#
_symmetry.space_group_name_H-M   'P 1'
#
loop_
_entity.id
_entity.type
_entity.pdbx_description
1 polymer ?
#
loop_
_entity_poly.entity_id
_entity_poly.type
_entity_poly.pdbx_seq_one_letter_code
_entity_poly.pdbx_strand_id
1 'polypeptide(L)' 'MVVTWTTYNDTQESRVQYGELDMDEEAVGGSTLFTDGGKLRRTMWIHRTLLPDLKFNTKYGLPTPPLFCILVSDSVLIYD' A
#
# COMPACT_ATOMS: atom_id res chain seq x y z
N MET A 1 1.97 8.04 8.53
CA MET A 1 2.52 7.73 7.17
C MET A 1 1.39 7.19 6.29
N VAL A 2 1.42 7.35 4.96
CA VAL A 2 0.43 6.73 4.06
C VAL A 2 1.11 5.67 3.21
N VAL A 3 0.59 4.43 3.25
CA VAL A 3 1.00 3.34 2.36
C VAL A 3 0.07 3.33 1.16
N THR A 4 0.65 3.30 -0.05
CA THR A 4 -0.10 3.28 -1.31
C THR A 4 0.37 2.10 -2.15
N TRP A 5 -0.57 1.33 -2.69
CA TRP A 5 -0.28 0.25 -3.63
C TRP A 5 -1.43 0.07 -4.61
N THR A 6 -1.20 -0.74 -5.65
CA THR A 6 -2.19 -1.02 -6.68
C THR A 6 -2.45 -2.50 -6.87
N THR A 7 -3.67 -2.86 -7.24
CA THR A 7 -4.05 -4.22 -7.61
C THR A 7 -4.88 -4.20 -8.90
N TYR A 8 -4.86 -5.30 -9.66
CA TYR A 8 -5.69 -5.41 -10.87
C TYR A 8 -7.15 -5.71 -10.55
N ASN A 9 -7.39 -6.52 -9.52
CA ASN A 9 -8.71 -6.96 -9.11
C ASN A 9 -9.12 -6.27 -7.81
N ASP A 10 -10.42 -6.11 -7.58
CA ASP A 10 -10.89 -5.61 -6.29
C ASP A 10 -10.62 -6.64 -5.21
N THR A 11 -9.77 -6.30 -4.25
CA THR A 11 -9.47 -7.14 -3.08
C THR A 11 -10.52 -6.97 -1.98
N GLN A 12 -11.51 -6.08 -2.15
CA GLN A 12 -12.55 -5.70 -1.19
C GLN A 12 -12.03 -5.05 0.10
N GLU A 13 -10.72 -5.05 0.33
CA GLU A 13 -10.08 -4.55 1.54
C GLU A 13 -8.71 -3.93 1.24
N SER A 14 -8.34 -2.92 2.04
CA SER A 14 -7.02 -2.27 2.02
C SER A 14 -6.38 -2.33 3.41
N ARG A 15 -5.91 -3.52 3.83
CA ARG A 15 -5.33 -3.74 5.16
C ARG A 15 -3.81 -3.80 5.10
N VAL A 16 -3.15 -3.17 6.07
CA VAL A 16 -1.71 -3.21 6.25
C VAL A 16 -1.41 -3.67 7.67
N GLN A 17 -0.61 -4.73 7.81
CA GLN A 17 0.00 -5.10 9.08
C GLN A 17 1.37 -4.44 9.19
N TYR A 18 1.74 -3.99 10.38
CA TYR A 18 3.02 -3.31 10.63
C TYR A 18 3.43 -3.44 12.09
N GLY A 19 4.67 -3.04 12.40
CA GLY A 19 5.16 -2.93 13.77
C GLY A 19 6.68 -2.79 13.82
N GLU A 20 7.22 -2.52 15.00
CA GLU A 20 8.66 -2.20 15.19
C GLU A 20 9.55 -3.45 15.16
N LEU A 21 9.08 -4.52 15.78
CA LEU A 21 9.77 -5.81 15.94
C LEU A 21 8.90 -6.95 15.41
N ASP A 22 7.67 -7.00 15.89
CA ASP A 22 6.62 -7.91 15.45
C ASP A 22 5.60 -7.17 14.57
N MET A 23 4.83 -7.89 13.75
CA MET A 23 3.75 -7.31 12.92
C MET A 23 2.42 -7.36 13.69
N ASP A 24 2.34 -6.66 14.81
CA ASP A 24 1.24 -6.69 15.77
C ASP A 24 0.25 -5.53 15.64
N GLU A 25 0.56 -4.52 14.84
CA GLU A 25 -0.35 -3.42 14.51
C GLU A 25 -1.01 -3.63 13.14
N GLU A 26 -2.21 -3.07 12.99
CA GLU A 26 -2.93 -3.10 11.73
C GLU A 26 -3.67 -1.78 11.44
N ALA A 27 -3.70 -1.42 10.16
CA ALA A 27 -4.42 -0.28 9.66
C ALA A 27 -5.28 -0.67 8.46
N VAL A 28 -6.51 -0.14 8.42
CA VAL A 28 -7.46 -0.33 7.32
C VAL A 28 -7.65 1.00 6.59
N GLY A 29 -7.44 0.96 5.28
CA GLY A 29 -7.63 2.07 4.37
C GLY A 29 -8.77 1.82 3.39
N GLY A 30 -8.74 2.56 2.28
CA GLY A 30 -9.71 2.42 1.20
C GLY A 30 -9.05 2.28 -0.16
N SER A 31 -9.81 1.79 -1.13
CA SER A 31 -9.40 1.68 -2.52
C SER A 31 -10.27 2.55 -3.44
N THR A 32 -9.69 3.00 -4.55
CA THR A 32 -10.42 3.71 -5.61
C THR A 32 -10.05 3.11 -6.96
N LEU A 33 -11.05 2.79 -7.79
CA LEU A 33 -10.83 2.35 -9.16
C LEU A 33 -10.30 3.50 -10.01
N PHE A 34 -9.18 3.28 -10.69
CA PHE A 34 -8.56 4.18 -11.64
C PHE A 34 -8.58 3.55 -13.03
N THR A 35 -8.93 4.35 -14.04
CA THR A 35 -8.84 3.97 -15.46
C THR A 35 -7.88 4.91 -16.15
N ASP A 36 -6.86 4.37 -16.82
CA ASP A 36 -5.92 5.19 -17.57
C ASP A 36 -6.55 5.83 -18.81
N GLY A 37 -5.91 6.90 -19.32
CA GLY A 37 -6.31 7.58 -20.55
C GLY A 37 -5.79 6.90 -21.83
N GLY A 38 -5.20 5.71 -21.72
CA GLY A 38 -4.62 5.00 -22.86
C GLY A 38 -5.68 4.40 -23.78
N LYS A 39 -5.29 4.00 -25.00
CA LYS A 39 -6.21 3.35 -25.96
C LYS A 39 -6.87 2.08 -25.40
N LEU A 40 -6.18 1.39 -24.48
CA LEU A 40 -6.65 0.17 -23.85
C LEU A 40 -7.49 0.42 -22.58
N ARG A 41 -7.54 1.66 -22.07
CA ARG A 41 -8.29 2.07 -20.88
C ARG A 41 -8.11 1.09 -19.72
N ARG A 42 -6.85 0.84 -19.34
CA ARG A 42 -6.55 -0.16 -18.31
C ARG A 42 -7.08 0.29 -16.97
N THR A 43 -7.66 -0.64 -16.22
CA THR A 43 -8.21 -0.42 -14.89
C THR A 43 -7.31 -1.01 -13.81
N MET A 44 -7.17 -0.29 -12.69
CA MET A 44 -6.49 -0.76 -11.49
C MET A 44 -7.13 -0.15 -10.25
N TRP A 45 -7.05 -0.83 -9.12
CA TRP A 45 -7.48 -0.32 -7.83
C TRP A 45 -6.30 0.32 -7.12
N ILE A 46 -6.44 1.58 -6.71
CA ILE A 46 -5.43 2.31 -5.93
C ILE A 46 -5.85 2.26 -4.46
N HIS A 47 -5.05 1.57 -3.65
CA HIS A 47 -5.26 1.43 -2.21
C HIS A 47 -4.46 2.52 -1.48
N ARG A 48 -5.06 3.13 -0.46
CA ARG A 48 -4.40 4.10 0.43
C ARG A 48 -4.77 3.80 1.88
N THR A 49 -3.77 3.57 2.70
CA THR A 49 -3.93 3.28 4.13
C THR A 49 -3.06 4.21 4.96
N LEU A 50 -3.69 4.88 5.93
CA LEU A 50 -3.00 5.71 6.91
C LEU A 50 -2.51 4.82 8.06
N LEU A 51 -1.20 4.83 8.33
CA LEU A 51 -0.64 4.25 9.55
C LEU A 51 -0.64 5.32 10.65
N PRO A 52 -1.47 5.16 11.70
CA PRO A 52 -1.56 6.11 12.80
C PRO A 52 -0.39 5.96 13.79
N ASP A 53 -0.23 6.95 14.66
CA ASP A 53 0.53 6.86 15.93
C ASP A 53 1.98 6.34 15.86
N LEU A 54 2.63 6.49 14.70
CA LEU A 54 4.03 6.12 14.52
C LEU A 54 4.97 6.96 15.39
N LYS A 55 5.93 6.30 16.01
CA LYS A 55 6.99 6.95 16.80
C LYS A 55 8.01 7.62 15.89
N PHE A 56 8.49 8.79 16.32
CA PHE A 56 9.59 9.48 15.65
C PHE A 56 10.87 8.64 15.72
N ASN A 57 11.66 8.66 14.63
CA ASN A 57 12.95 7.98 14.52
C ASN A 57 12.89 6.45 14.80
N THR A 58 11.76 5.82 14.46
CA THR A 58 11.54 4.39 14.64
C THR A 58 11.34 3.72 13.29
N LYS A 59 12.00 2.58 13.08
CA LYS A 59 11.83 1.76 11.89
C LYS A 59 10.67 0.78 12.09
N TYR A 60 9.76 0.76 11.13
CA TYR A 60 8.65 -0.19 11.10
C TYR A 60 8.83 -1.18 9.95
N GLY A 61 8.57 -2.46 10.21
CA GLY A 61 8.46 -3.50 9.19
C GLY A 61 7.06 -3.52 8.57
N LEU A 62 7.00 -3.80 7.26
CA LEU A 62 5.77 -4.13 6.55
C LEU A 62 5.92 -5.54 5.98
N PRO A 63 4.85 -6.35 5.90
CA PRO A 63 4.91 -7.62 5.20
C PRO A 63 5.29 -7.34 3.74
N THR A 64 6.32 -8.03 3.25
CA THR A 64 6.64 -8.02 1.83
C THR A 64 5.38 -8.47 1.07
N PRO A 65 4.85 -7.66 0.13
CA PRO A 65 3.68 -8.09 -0.60
C PRO A 65 4.00 -9.41 -1.33
N PRO A 66 3.11 -10.41 -1.34
CA PRO A 66 3.27 -11.53 -2.25
C PRO A 66 3.40 -10.96 -3.67
N LEU A 67 4.25 -11.58 -4.49
CA LEU A 67 4.68 -11.16 -5.83
C LEU A 67 3.57 -10.67 -6.80
N PHE A 68 2.29 -10.86 -6.44
CA PHE A 68 1.11 -10.38 -7.14
C PHE A 68 0.74 -8.89 -6.90
N CYS A 69 1.32 -8.21 -5.90
CA CYS A 69 0.97 -6.82 -5.57
C CYS A 69 1.90 -5.76 -6.21
N ILE A 70 2.91 -6.15 -6.98
CA ILE A 70 3.86 -5.22 -7.61
C ILE A 70 3.62 -5.18 -9.12
N LEU A 71 2.77 -4.25 -9.56
CA LEU A 71 2.93 -3.50 -10.80
C LEU A 71 2.19 -2.17 -10.51
N VAL A 72 2.85 -1.08 -10.11
CA VAL A 72 3.65 -0.20 -10.99
C VAL A 72 4.78 0.50 -10.21
N SER A 73 5.95 0.51 -10.85
CA SER A 73 7.11 1.40 -10.66
C SER A 73 7.96 1.19 -9.42
N ASP A 74 9.18 0.71 -9.70
CA ASP A 74 10.38 0.80 -8.90
C ASP A 74 10.49 2.10 -8.09
N SER A 75 11.02 1.97 -6.87
CA SER A 75 11.48 3.05 -5.98
C SER A 75 10.44 3.61 -4.99
N VAL A 76 10.22 2.91 -3.87
CA VAL A 76 9.91 3.59 -2.61
C VAL A 76 11.23 4.14 -2.07
N LEU A 77 11.59 5.35 -2.49
CA LEU A 77 12.61 6.13 -1.80
C LEU A 77 11.94 6.84 -0.63
N ILE A 78 12.20 6.35 0.58
CA ILE A 78 12.00 7.10 1.81
C ILE A 78 13.17 8.10 1.84
N TYR A 79 12.87 9.39 1.68
CA TYR A 79 13.79 10.46 2.08
C TYR A 79 13.30 11.04 3.40
N ASP A 80 14.28 11.34 4.27
CA ASP A 80 14.12 11.93 5.61
C ASP A 80 13.24 13.19 5.62
#